data_AF-A0A8R1IG83-F1
#
_entry.id   AF-A0A8R1IG83-F1
#
_cell.length_a   1.000
_cell.length_b   1.000
_cell.length_c   1.000
_cell.angle_alpha   90.00
_cell.angle_beta   90.00
_cell.angle_gamma   90.00
#
_symmetry.space_group_name_H-M   'P 1'
#
loop_
_entity.id
_entity.type
_entity.pdbx_description
1 polymer ?
#
loop_
_entity_poly.entity_id
_entity_poly.type
_entity_poly.pdbx_seq_one_letter_code
_entity_poly.pdbx_strand_id
1 'polypeptide(L)'
;MWRYMESQVPPVFVASYAEGIERVRSHKGRYAFLLEATANEYENTRKPCDTMKVGANLNSIGYGIATPFGSDWKDHINLAILALQERGELKKLENKWWYDRGQCDAGITVDGSSASLNLSKVAGIFYILMGGMVISMLAALGEFLYRSRIEARKSNSNSMVANFAKNLKSALSSQLRLSIEGGAVAKPGTQSHDAIRRQQVAAFLPANEKDAFQNPDRPASTLYNTAV
;
A
#
# COMPACT_ATOMS: atom_id res chain seq x y z
N MET A 1 4.01 0.82 42.21
CA MET A 1 5.03 1.32 41.25
C MET A 1 6.45 0.97 41.70
N TRP A 2 6.92 1.45 42.85
CA TRP A 2 8.28 1.17 43.36
C TRP A 2 8.66 -0.32 43.36
N ARG A 3 7.83 -1.19 43.96
CA ARG A 3 8.07 -2.65 43.99
C ARG A 3 8.29 -3.28 42.61
N TYR A 4 7.63 -2.75 41.57
CA TYR A 4 7.82 -3.22 40.21
C TYR A 4 9.19 -2.82 39.67
N MET A 5 9.61 -1.57 39.89
CA MET A 5 10.91 -1.05 39.45
C MET A 5 12.08 -1.78 40.13
N GLU A 6 11.93 -2.05 41.43
CA GLU A 6 12.93 -2.77 42.23
C GLU A 6 13.10 -4.24 41.80
N SER A 7 12.02 -4.90 41.35
CA SER A 7 12.07 -6.32 40.98
C SER A 7 12.43 -6.60 39.52
N GLN A 8 12.63 -5.59 38.67
CA GLN A 8 12.92 -5.80 37.25
C GLN A 8 14.38 -6.24 37.01
N VAL A 9 14.54 -7.27 36.16
CA VAL A 9 15.83 -7.69 35.61
C VAL A 9 15.70 -7.72 34.09
N PRO A 10 16.48 -6.93 33.32
CA PRO A 10 17.55 -6.03 33.76
C PRO A 10 17.03 -4.76 34.49
N PRO A 11 17.89 -4.07 35.26
CA PRO A 11 17.48 -2.89 36.03
C PRO A 11 16.89 -1.78 35.12
N VAL A 12 15.82 -1.15 35.60
CA VAL A 12 15.14 -0.04 34.93
C VAL A 12 15.73 1.33 35.24
N PHE A 13 16.56 1.40 36.28
CA PHE A 13 17.25 2.63 36.70
C PHE A 13 18.42 2.93 35.76
N VAL A 14 18.73 4.21 35.64
CA VAL A 14 19.82 4.77 34.84
C VAL A 14 20.62 5.74 35.71
N ALA A 15 21.89 5.97 35.38
CA ALA A 15 22.76 6.83 36.19
C ALA A 15 22.58 8.31 35.86
N SER A 16 22.13 8.65 34.64
CA SER A 16 22.01 10.02 34.16
C SER A 16 20.74 10.27 33.33
N TYR A 17 20.36 11.54 33.20
CA TYR A 17 19.23 11.92 32.35
C TYR A 17 19.48 11.61 30.88
N ALA A 18 20.69 11.87 30.36
CA ALA A 18 21.04 11.58 28.97
C ALA A 18 20.87 10.08 28.64
N GLU A 19 21.32 9.20 29.54
CA GLU A 19 21.13 7.76 29.39
C GLU A 19 19.64 7.36 29.41
N GLY A 20 18.85 7.92 30.33
CA GLY A 20 17.41 7.67 30.42
C GLY A 20 16.64 8.12 29.18
N ILE A 21 16.96 9.30 28.66
CA ILE A 21 16.34 9.87 27.46
C ILE A 21 16.69 9.01 26.23
N GLU A 22 17.96 8.65 26.05
CA GLU A 22 18.37 7.79 24.93
C GLU A 22 17.75 6.39 25.04
N ARG A 23 17.57 5.87 26.26
CA ARG A 23 16.85 4.62 26.49
C ARG A 23 15.39 4.70 26.05
N VAL A 24 14.70 5.81 26.30
CA VAL A 24 13.32 6.03 25.78
C VAL A 24 13.30 6.01 24.26
N ARG A 25 14.22 6.75 23.62
CA ARG A 25 14.32 6.85 22.15
C ARG A 25 14.56 5.49 21.49
N SER A 26 15.52 4.73 22.01
CA SER A 26 15.90 3.41 21.49
C SER A 26 14.80 2.35 21.62
N HIS A 27 13.96 2.41 22.67
CA HIS A 27 12.98 1.37 22.98
C HIS A 27 11.63 1.54 22.26
N LYS A 28 11.45 2.60 21.47
CA LYS A 28 10.27 2.85 20.60
C LYS A 28 8.92 2.65 21.30
N GLY A 29 8.74 3.30 22.45
CA GLY A 29 7.48 3.28 23.21
C GLY A 29 7.31 2.11 24.20
N ARG A 30 8.32 1.25 24.36
CA ARG A 30 8.31 0.16 25.36
C ARG A 30 8.96 0.51 26.69
N TYR A 31 9.54 1.70 26.80
CA TYR A 31 10.15 2.22 28.02
C TYR A 31 9.66 3.65 28.24
N ALA A 32 9.25 3.95 29.46
CA ALA A 32 8.89 5.30 29.89
C ALA A 32 9.89 5.71 30.97
N PHE A 33 10.37 6.95 30.89
CA PHE A 33 11.31 7.50 31.85
C PHE A 33 10.63 8.55 32.71
N LEU A 34 10.77 8.40 34.03
CA LEU A 34 10.30 9.37 34.99
C LEU A 34 11.45 10.33 35.32
N LEU A 35 11.25 11.59 35.00
CA LEU A 35 12.16 12.69 35.30
C LEU A 35 11.37 13.89 35.79
N GLU A 36 12.09 14.92 36.23
CA GLU A 36 11.46 16.16 36.67
C GLU A 36 10.71 16.85 35.53
N ALA A 37 9.59 17.52 35.86
CA ALA A 37 8.74 18.18 34.88
C ALA A 37 9.48 19.24 34.06
N THR A 38 10.35 20.02 34.69
CA THR A 38 11.17 21.09 34.06
C THR A 38 12.13 20.53 33.01
N ALA A 39 12.82 19.44 33.34
CA ALA A 39 13.71 18.74 32.44
C ALA A 39 12.94 18.05 31.31
N ASN A 40 11.76 17.49 31.59
CA ASN A 40 10.92 16.90 30.55
C ASN A 40 10.42 17.94 29.53
N GLU A 41 9.95 19.09 30.02
CA GLU A 41 9.51 20.20 29.17
C GLU A 41 10.66 20.78 28.35
N TYR A 42 11.87 20.84 28.92
CA TYR A 42 13.06 21.26 28.20
C TYR A 42 13.43 20.30 27.06
N GLU A 43 13.49 19.00 27.33
CA GLU A 43 13.86 18.00 26.32
C GLU A 43 12.82 17.89 25.21
N ASN A 44 11.55 18.12 25.53
CA ASN A 44 10.45 18.14 24.55
C ASN A 44 10.58 19.27 23.52
N THR A 45 11.26 20.38 23.86
CA THR A 45 11.50 21.48 22.90
C THR A 45 12.82 21.33 22.13
N ARG A 46 13.55 20.21 22.31
CA ARG A 46 14.85 19.95 21.67
C ARG A 46 14.74 18.93 20.54
N LYS A 47 15.56 19.12 19.51
CA LYS A 47 15.65 18.14 18.41
C LYS A 47 16.11 16.77 18.95
N PRO A 48 15.57 15.66 18.42
CA PRO A 48 14.72 15.55 17.23
C PRO A 48 13.20 15.64 17.49
N CYS A 49 12.75 16.23 18.61
CA CYS A 49 11.32 16.43 18.92
C CYS A 49 10.55 15.10 19.02
N ASP A 50 11.22 14.06 19.52
CA ASP A 50 10.73 12.68 19.57
C ASP A 50 10.26 12.26 20.98
N THR A 51 10.40 13.16 21.95
CA THR A 51 9.90 12.99 23.31
C THR A 51 8.56 13.71 23.45
N MET A 52 7.77 13.33 24.46
CA MET A 52 6.57 14.05 24.84
C MET A 52 6.27 13.84 26.33
N LYS A 53 5.76 14.90 26.98
CA LYS A 53 5.22 14.79 28.33
C LYS A 53 3.80 14.20 28.26
N VAL A 54 3.57 13.14 29.02
CA VAL A 54 2.26 12.48 29.12
C VAL A 54 1.75 12.57 30.55
N GLY A 55 0.50 12.99 30.71
CA GLY A 55 -0.17 13.08 32.02
C GLY A 55 0.22 14.32 32.84
N ALA A 56 -0.34 14.38 34.05
CA ALA A 56 -0.06 15.43 35.02
C ALA A 56 1.20 15.12 35.84
N ASN A 57 1.75 16.14 36.49
CA ASN A 57 2.89 15.97 37.40
C ASN A 57 2.47 15.09 38.61
N LEU A 58 3.32 14.15 39.00
CA LEU A 58 3.07 13.26 40.15
C LEU A 58 3.16 14.00 41.49
N ASN A 59 3.96 15.05 41.54
CA ASN A 59 4.19 15.89 42.70
C ASN A 59 4.44 17.34 42.27
N SER A 60 4.45 18.23 43.26
CA SER A 60 4.88 19.62 43.10
C SER A 60 6.14 19.82 43.93
N ILE A 61 7.28 19.92 43.25
CA ILE A 61 8.58 20.25 43.85
C ILE A 61 9.06 21.54 43.19
N GLY A 62 9.76 22.38 43.96
CA GLY A 62 10.38 23.61 43.48
C GLY A 62 11.87 23.64 43.75
N TYR A 63 12.60 24.37 42.91
CA TYR A 63 14.02 24.66 43.12
C TYR A 63 14.20 25.85 44.07
N GLY A 64 15.28 25.82 44.85
CA GLY A 64 15.68 26.91 45.74
C GLY A 64 17.19 27.12 45.72
N ILE A 65 17.63 28.32 46.07
CA ILE A 65 19.05 28.65 46.22
C ILE A 65 19.49 28.27 47.63
N ALA A 66 20.44 27.35 47.73
CA ALA A 66 21.00 26.91 49.00
C ALA A 66 22.12 27.86 49.46
N THR A 67 22.12 28.19 50.75
CA THR A 67 23.20 28.92 51.42
C THR A 67 23.68 28.12 52.64
N PRO A 68 24.96 28.26 53.05
CA PRO A 68 25.44 27.64 54.29
C PRO A 68 24.59 28.04 55.49
N PHE A 69 24.48 27.14 56.46
CA PHE A 69 23.73 27.42 57.68
C PHE A 69 24.32 28.63 58.41
N GLY A 70 23.48 29.59 58.80
CA GLY A 70 23.90 30.82 59.47
C GLY A 70 24.51 31.90 58.57
N SER A 71 24.39 31.78 57.23
CA SER A 71 24.86 32.82 56.31
C SER A 71 24.00 34.08 56.35
N ASP A 72 24.62 35.25 56.50
CA ASP A 72 23.98 36.58 56.45
C ASP A 72 23.34 36.88 55.07
N TRP A 73 23.75 36.15 54.04
CA TRP A 73 23.23 36.31 52.67
C TRP A 73 21.86 35.68 52.47
N LYS A 74 21.43 34.79 53.37
CA LYS A 74 20.16 34.06 53.23
C LYS A 74 18.98 35.02 53.04
N ASP A 75 18.85 36.01 53.92
CA ASP A 75 17.71 36.92 53.93
C ASP A 75 17.77 37.88 52.73
N HIS A 76 18.96 38.37 52.40
CA HIS A 76 19.19 39.21 51.23
C HIS A 76 18.81 38.50 49.92
N ILE A 77 19.23 37.23 49.75
CA ILE A 77 18.89 36.42 48.57
C ILE A 77 17.39 36.13 48.54
N ASN A 78 16.78 35.79 49.67
CA ASN A 78 15.36 35.49 49.74
C ASN A 78 14.50 36.71 49.32
N LEU A 79 14.83 37.90 49.85
CA LEU A 79 14.16 39.14 49.46
C LEU A 79 14.37 39.48 47.98
N ALA A 80 15.57 39.25 47.44
CA ALA A 80 15.85 39.47 46.03
C ALA A 80 15.02 38.53 45.12
N ILE A 81 14.88 37.25 45.48
CA ILE A 81 14.06 36.29 44.73
C ILE A 81 12.59 36.72 44.74
N LEU A 82 12.05 37.12 45.89
CA LEU A 82 10.68 37.61 46.01
C LEU A 82 10.45 38.84 45.12
N ALA A 83 11.38 39.79 45.11
CA ALA A 83 11.31 40.98 44.25
C ALA A 83 11.37 40.62 42.75
N LEU A 84 12.16 39.61 42.35
CA LEU A 84 12.21 39.13 40.96
C LEU A 84 10.92 38.39 40.56
N GLN A 85 10.31 37.67 41.49
CA GLN A 85 9.04 36.98 41.28
C GLN A 85 7.87 37.96 41.11
N GLU A 86 7.78 38.97 41.99
CA GLU A 86 6.75 40.02 41.93
C GLU A 86 6.82 40.81 40.61
N ARG A 87 8.04 41.08 40.13
CA ARG A 87 8.27 41.75 38.83
C ARG A 87 8.03 40.84 37.61
N GLY A 88 7.84 39.54 37.81
CA GLY A 88 7.65 38.56 36.73
C GLY A 88 8.91 38.26 35.89
N GLU A 89 10.09 38.73 36.31
CA GLU A 89 11.34 38.52 35.58
C GLU A 89 11.72 37.04 35.53
N LEU A 90 11.42 36.27 36.59
CA LEU A 90 11.63 34.82 36.59
C LEU A 90 10.83 34.10 35.49
N LYS A 91 9.56 34.48 35.29
CA LYS A 91 8.72 33.89 34.24
C LYS A 91 9.21 34.28 32.83
N LYS A 92 9.70 35.50 32.68
CA LYS A 92 10.33 35.97 31.44
C LYS A 92 11.60 35.17 31.12
N LEU A 93 12.42 34.87 32.12
CA LEU A 93 13.60 34.03 31.95
C LEU A 93 13.24 32.58 31.60
N GLU A 94 12.23 32.01 32.27
CA GLU A 94 11.71 30.69 31.94
C GLU A 94 11.29 30.61 30.47
N ASN A 95 10.46 31.54 30.01
CA ASN A 95 10.02 31.55 28.62
C ASN A 95 11.18 31.70 27.63
N LYS A 96 12.14 32.56 27.96
CA LYS A 96 13.33 32.80 27.15
C LYS A 96 14.17 31.53 26.97
N TRP A 97 14.35 30.74 28.02
CA TRP A 97 15.24 29.58 27.98
C TRP A 97 14.57 28.28 27.52
N TRP A 98 13.26 28.12 27.77
CA TRP A 98 12.51 26.92 27.40
C TRP A 98 11.81 27.04 26.04
N TYR A 99 11.17 28.17 25.74
CA TYR A 99 10.30 28.31 24.56
C TYR A 99 10.97 29.13 23.45
N ASP A 100 11.50 30.33 23.74
CA ASP A 100 12.11 31.18 22.70
C ASP A 100 13.39 30.57 22.11
N ARG A 101 14.05 29.71 22.88
CA ARG A 101 15.25 28.94 22.47
C ARG A 101 14.91 27.49 22.12
N GLY A 102 13.62 27.13 22.07
CA GLY A 102 13.15 25.85 21.61
C GLY A 102 13.59 25.62 20.16
N GLN A 103 14.07 24.40 19.87
CA GLN A 103 14.53 23.99 18.55
C GLN A 103 13.45 23.20 17.79
N CYS A 104 12.47 22.71 18.53
CA CYS A 104 11.24 22.16 17.99
C CYS A 104 10.29 23.33 17.78
N ASP A 105 9.89 23.53 16.52
CA ASP A 105 8.68 24.31 16.26
C ASP A 105 7.57 23.58 17.02
N ALA A 106 6.95 24.25 18.00
CA ALA A 106 5.80 23.69 18.69
C ALA A 106 4.78 23.37 17.59
N GLY A 107 4.65 22.08 17.26
CA GLY A 107 4.08 21.55 16.03
C GLY A 107 2.81 22.25 15.58
N ILE A 108 3.00 23.38 14.90
CA ILE A 108 2.15 23.89 13.84
C ILE A 108 2.96 23.68 12.55
N THR A 109 3.58 22.51 12.40
CA THR A 109 3.12 21.72 11.26
C THR A 109 1.66 21.42 11.55
N VAL A 110 0.78 22.37 11.20
CA VAL A 110 -0.45 21.99 10.52
C VAL A 110 0.00 21.20 9.30
N ASP A 111 0.41 19.95 9.53
CA ASP A 111 0.06 18.87 8.66
C ASP A 111 -1.46 18.72 8.76
N GLY A 112 -2.17 19.75 8.29
CA GLY A 112 -3.45 19.61 7.62
C GLY A 112 -3.36 18.66 6.42
N SER A 113 -2.18 18.09 6.15
CA SER A 113 -1.95 16.93 5.29
C SER A 113 -2.30 15.59 5.95
N SER A 114 -2.50 15.50 7.28
CA SER A 114 -2.82 14.22 7.95
C SER A 114 -4.32 13.94 8.14
N ALA A 115 -5.18 14.92 7.87
CA ALA A 115 -6.62 14.72 7.63
C ALA A 115 -6.96 14.52 6.14
N SER A 116 -5.94 14.35 5.28
CA SER A 116 -6.19 13.79 3.95
C SER A 116 -6.45 12.29 4.11
N LEU A 117 -7.51 11.80 3.47
CA LEU A 117 -7.87 10.37 3.41
C LEU A 117 -6.75 9.61 2.69
N ASN A 118 -5.67 9.30 3.41
CA ASN A 118 -4.53 8.59 2.87
C ASN A 118 -4.99 7.25 2.30
N LEU A 119 -4.56 6.92 1.07
CA LEU A 119 -4.90 5.68 0.38
C LEU A 119 -4.65 4.43 1.27
N SER A 120 -3.65 4.51 2.16
CA SER A 120 -3.34 3.47 3.15
C SER A 120 -4.46 3.17 4.15
N LYS A 121 -5.32 4.16 4.48
CA LYS A 121 -6.49 3.96 5.35
C LYS A 121 -7.66 3.29 4.61
N VAL A 122 -7.76 3.50 3.29
CA VAL A 122 -8.84 2.97 2.42
C VAL A 122 -8.43 1.66 1.72
N ALA A 123 -7.14 1.31 1.75
CA ALA A 123 -6.57 0.10 1.14
C ALA A 123 -7.30 -1.20 1.54
N GLY A 124 -7.84 -1.28 2.75
CA GLY A 124 -8.64 -2.42 3.23
C GLY A 124 -9.83 -2.76 2.31
N ILE A 125 -10.49 -1.75 1.74
CA ILE A 125 -11.66 -1.96 0.85
C ILE A 125 -11.22 -2.60 -0.47
N PHE A 126 -10.07 -2.18 -1.02
CA PHE A 126 -9.52 -2.74 -2.25
C PHE A 126 -9.15 -4.23 -2.09
N TYR A 127 -8.60 -4.62 -0.93
CA TYR A 127 -8.29 -6.02 -0.66
C TYR A 127 -9.55 -6.90 -0.59
N ILE A 128 -10.64 -6.40 0.01
CA ILE A 128 -11.91 -7.13 0.07
C ILE A 128 -12.50 -7.34 -1.33
N LEU A 129 -12.45 -6.31 -2.19
CA LEU A 129 -12.94 -6.42 -3.58
C LEU A 129 -12.15 -7.45 -4.39
N MET A 130 -10.81 -7.42 -4.30
CA MET A 130 -9.96 -8.40 -4.99
C MET A 130 -10.19 -9.82 -4.46
N GLY A 131 -10.31 -9.98 -3.14
CA GLY A 131 -10.66 -11.26 -2.52
C GLY A 131 -12.02 -11.79 -3.00
N GLY A 132 -13.04 -10.92 -3.05
CA GLY A 132 -14.38 -11.28 -3.52
C GLY A 132 -14.40 -11.73 -4.98
N MET A 133 -13.65 -11.06 -5.85
CA MET A 133 -13.52 -11.45 -7.26
C MET A 133 -12.86 -12.83 -7.42
N VAL A 134 -11.81 -13.11 -6.66
CA VAL A 134 -11.11 -14.41 -6.71
C VAL A 134 -11.99 -15.54 -6.17
N ILE A 135 -12.65 -15.33 -5.04
CA ILE A 135 -13.54 -16.35 -4.43
C ILE A 135 -14.72 -16.65 -5.36
N SER A 136 -15.32 -15.62 -5.96
CA SER A 136 -16.41 -15.77 -6.92
C SER A 136 -15.98 -16.58 -8.14
N MET A 137 -14.80 -16.29 -8.70
CA MET A 137 -14.25 -17.02 -9.84
C MET A 137 -13.99 -18.50 -9.50
N LEU A 138 -13.43 -18.78 -8.32
CA LEU A 138 -13.19 -20.15 -7.86
C LEU A 138 -14.48 -20.92 -7.59
N ALA A 139 -15.50 -20.28 -7.00
CA ALA A 139 -16.80 -20.89 -6.79
C ALA A 139 -17.47 -21.24 -8.12
N ALA A 140 -17.41 -20.34 -9.11
CA ALA A 140 -17.93 -20.58 -10.45
C ALA A 140 -17.22 -21.75 -11.15
N LEU A 141 -15.88 -21.81 -11.09
CA LEU A 141 -15.12 -22.94 -11.62
C LEU A 141 -15.43 -24.24 -10.86
N GLY A 142 -15.54 -24.18 -9.54
CA GLY A 142 -15.89 -25.32 -8.69
C GLY A 142 -17.26 -25.89 -9.02
N GLU A 143 -18.29 -25.04 -9.13
CA GLU A 143 -19.63 -25.45 -9.55
C GLU A 143 -19.65 -25.98 -10.99
N PHE A 144 -18.93 -25.31 -11.90
CA PHE A 144 -18.84 -25.74 -13.30
C PHE A 144 -18.21 -27.14 -13.42
N LEU A 145 -17.11 -27.38 -12.70
CA LEU A 145 -16.47 -28.69 -12.66
C LEU A 145 -17.34 -29.73 -11.95
N TYR A 146 -18.04 -29.37 -10.88
CA TYR A 146 -18.95 -30.28 -10.17
C TYR A 146 -20.13 -30.70 -11.05
N ARG A 147 -20.79 -29.74 -11.71
CA ARG A 147 -21.87 -30.00 -12.67
C ARG A 147 -21.38 -30.80 -13.87
N SER A 148 -20.24 -30.40 -14.46
CA SER A 148 -19.59 -31.14 -15.56
C SER A 148 -19.29 -32.59 -15.16
N ARG A 149 -18.79 -32.85 -13.95
CA ARG A 149 -18.49 -34.21 -13.48
C ARG A 149 -19.75 -35.02 -13.18
N ILE A 150 -20.80 -34.42 -12.63
CA ILE A 150 -22.09 -35.10 -12.41
C ILE A 150 -22.75 -35.44 -13.74
N GLU A 151 -22.78 -34.49 -14.67
CA GLU A 151 -23.41 -34.66 -15.97
C GLU A 151 -22.59 -35.61 -16.86
N ALA A 152 -21.26 -35.57 -16.77
CA ALA A 152 -20.39 -36.59 -17.34
C ALA A 152 -20.57 -37.95 -16.67
N ARG A 153 -20.85 -38.06 -15.35
CA ARG A 153 -21.20 -39.34 -14.71
C ARG A 153 -22.58 -39.84 -15.12
N LYS A 154 -23.54 -38.94 -15.37
CA LYS A 154 -24.86 -39.29 -15.94
C LYS A 154 -24.76 -39.66 -17.43
N SER A 155 -23.73 -39.16 -18.11
CA SER A 155 -23.39 -39.39 -19.52
C SER A 155 -22.10 -40.20 -19.71
N ASN A 156 -21.74 -41.06 -18.75
CA ASN A 156 -20.71 -42.07 -18.94
C ASN A 156 -21.44 -43.41 -19.12
N SER A 157 -21.37 -44.12 -20.26
CA SER A 157 -20.27 -44.11 -21.22
C SER A 157 -20.64 -44.56 -22.64
N ASN A 158 -21.93 -44.54 -23.06
CA ASN A 158 -22.32 -45.19 -24.34
C ASN A 158 -23.00 -44.29 -25.37
N SER A 159 -23.38 -43.05 -25.06
CA SER A 159 -24.18 -42.23 -25.99
C SER A 159 -23.38 -41.15 -26.70
N MET A 160 -22.70 -40.25 -25.97
CA MET A 160 -22.08 -39.08 -26.61
C MET A 160 -20.82 -39.42 -27.42
N VAL A 161 -19.94 -40.28 -26.88
CA VAL A 161 -18.76 -40.78 -27.62
C VAL A 161 -19.16 -41.74 -28.74
N ALA A 162 -20.19 -42.56 -28.56
CA ALA A 162 -20.68 -43.44 -29.61
C ALA A 162 -21.38 -42.67 -30.74
N ASN A 163 -22.10 -41.59 -30.43
CA ASN A 163 -22.74 -40.74 -31.44
C ASN A 163 -21.70 -39.90 -32.18
N PHE A 164 -20.68 -39.38 -31.49
CA PHE A 164 -19.55 -38.70 -32.13
C PHE A 164 -18.72 -39.66 -32.99
N ALA A 165 -18.41 -40.87 -32.50
CA ALA A 165 -17.70 -41.89 -33.26
C ALA A 165 -18.52 -42.44 -34.44
N LYS A 166 -19.86 -42.55 -34.32
CA LYS A 166 -20.75 -42.89 -35.44
C LYS A 166 -20.77 -41.79 -36.49
N ASN A 167 -20.91 -40.53 -36.08
CA ASN A 167 -20.90 -39.37 -37.00
C ASN A 167 -19.53 -39.19 -37.67
N LEU A 168 -18.44 -39.47 -36.95
CA LEU A 168 -17.09 -39.44 -37.51
C LEU A 168 -16.85 -40.63 -38.45
N LYS A 169 -17.33 -41.84 -38.12
CA LYS A 169 -17.23 -43.02 -39.00
C LYS A 169 -18.06 -42.87 -40.27
N SER A 170 -19.23 -42.23 -40.22
CA SER A 170 -20.04 -41.94 -41.42
C SER A 170 -19.42 -40.82 -42.27
N ALA A 171 -18.81 -39.81 -41.66
CA ALA A 171 -18.11 -38.74 -42.37
C ALA A 171 -16.75 -39.19 -42.95
N LEU A 172 -16.07 -40.13 -42.28
CA LEU A 172 -14.77 -40.64 -42.72
C LEU A 172 -14.93 -41.81 -43.71
N SER A 173 -15.96 -42.65 -43.61
CA SER A 173 -16.15 -43.77 -44.54
C SER A 173 -16.53 -43.33 -45.95
N SER A 174 -17.18 -42.17 -46.11
CA SER A 174 -17.40 -41.56 -47.43
C SER A 174 -16.11 -41.01 -48.04
N GLN A 175 -15.14 -40.59 -47.21
CA GLN A 175 -13.82 -40.13 -47.67
C GLN A 175 -12.77 -41.26 -47.77
N LEU A 176 -12.89 -42.34 -46.99
CA LEU A 176 -11.93 -43.46 -47.01
C LEU A 176 -12.18 -44.44 -48.15
N ARG A 177 -13.39 -44.47 -48.73
CA ARG A 177 -13.68 -45.29 -49.92
C ARG A 177 -13.11 -44.70 -51.21
N LEU A 178 -12.62 -43.46 -51.18
CA LEU A 178 -11.90 -42.82 -52.29
C LEU A 178 -10.38 -42.79 -52.10
N SER A 179 -9.85 -43.18 -50.93
CA SER A 179 -8.40 -43.13 -50.65
C SER A 179 -7.67 -44.48 -50.72
N ILE A 180 -8.38 -45.60 -50.94
CA ILE A 180 -7.77 -46.94 -51.05
C ILE A 180 -7.50 -47.37 -52.51
N GLU A 181 -8.01 -46.65 -53.50
CA GLU A 181 -7.55 -46.72 -54.91
C GLU A 181 -7.24 -45.31 -55.45
N GLY A 182 -6.31 -44.62 -54.80
CA GLY A 182 -5.87 -43.27 -55.20
C GLY A 182 -4.74 -43.27 -56.22
N GLY A 183 -4.91 -43.99 -57.33
CA GLY A 183 -4.06 -43.89 -58.52
C GLY A 183 -4.90 -43.47 -59.72
N ALA A 184 -5.12 -42.16 -59.92
CA ALA A 184 -5.79 -41.67 -61.12
C ALA A 184 -5.13 -40.38 -61.64
N VAL A 185 -4.30 -40.59 -62.65
CA VAL A 185 -3.80 -39.59 -63.61
C VAL A 185 -5.00 -38.96 -64.33
N ALA A 186 -5.16 -37.64 -64.23
CA ALA A 186 -6.14 -36.92 -65.04
C ALA A 186 -5.67 -36.84 -66.50
N LYS A 187 -6.52 -37.26 -67.45
CA LYS A 187 -6.26 -37.24 -68.90
C LYS A 187 -6.32 -35.81 -69.45
N PRO A 188 -5.46 -35.45 -70.43
CA PRO A 188 -5.46 -34.13 -71.05
C PRO A 188 -6.72 -33.92 -71.92
N GLY A 189 -7.41 -32.79 -71.74
CA GLY A 189 -8.52 -32.34 -72.61
C GLY A 189 -9.87 -31.98 -71.94
N THR A 190 -9.97 -31.94 -70.60
CA THR A 190 -11.20 -31.50 -69.89
C THR A 190 -11.08 -30.08 -69.33
N GLN A 191 -12.20 -29.35 -69.22
CA GLN A 191 -12.24 -27.95 -68.73
C GLN A 191 -11.53 -27.75 -67.38
N SER A 192 -11.49 -28.78 -66.53
CA SER A 192 -10.85 -28.77 -65.22
C SER A 192 -9.31 -28.71 -65.31
N HIS A 193 -8.71 -29.24 -66.38
CA HIS A 193 -7.27 -29.22 -66.61
C HIS A 193 -6.78 -27.82 -67.04
N ASP A 194 -7.56 -27.10 -67.85
CA ASP A 194 -7.24 -25.73 -68.26
C ASP A 194 -7.46 -24.70 -67.15
N ALA A 195 -8.36 -24.98 -66.20
CA ALA A 195 -8.57 -24.14 -65.01
C ALA A 195 -7.37 -24.19 -64.05
N ILE A 196 -6.82 -25.39 -63.81
CA ILE A 196 -5.64 -25.59 -62.94
C ILE A 196 -4.39 -24.98 -63.59
N ARG A 197 -4.24 -25.10 -64.92
CA ARG A 197 -3.14 -24.48 -65.66
C ARG A 197 -3.18 -22.96 -65.60
N ARG A 198 -4.37 -22.35 -65.71
CA ARG A 198 -4.52 -20.88 -65.59
C ARG A 198 -4.18 -20.37 -64.19
N GLN A 199 -4.55 -21.11 -63.14
CA GLN A 199 -4.20 -20.75 -61.77
C GLN A 199 -2.69 -20.83 -61.49
N GLN A 200 -1.98 -21.81 -62.08
CA GLN A 200 -0.53 -21.91 -61.92
C GLN A 200 0.27 -20.83 -62.68
N VAL A 201 -0.24 -20.29 -63.79
CA VAL A 201 0.44 -19.22 -64.56
C VAL A 201 0.21 -17.83 -63.95
N ALA A 202 -0.91 -17.61 -63.26
CA ALA A 202 -1.21 -16.34 -62.59
C ALA A 202 -0.40 -16.09 -61.31
N ALA A 203 0.22 -17.13 -60.73
CA ALA A 203 1.04 -17.02 -59.52
C ALA A 203 2.50 -16.54 -59.77
N PHE A 204 2.88 -16.28 -61.02
CA PHE A 204 4.29 -16.04 -61.42
C PHE A 204 4.58 -14.66 -62.06
N LEU A 205 3.85 -13.59 -61.70
CA LEU A 205 4.22 -12.22 -62.09
C LEU A 205 4.16 -11.22 -60.91
N PRO A 206 5.14 -10.29 -60.77
CA PRO A 206 5.25 -9.39 -59.62
C PRO A 206 4.46 -8.06 -59.76
N ALA A 207 4.33 -7.36 -58.63
CA ALA A 207 3.45 -6.24 -58.29
C ALA A 207 3.67 -4.90 -59.01
N ASN A 208 2.61 -4.08 -59.09
CA ASN A 208 2.63 -2.60 -59.00
C ASN A 208 1.18 -2.09 -58.83
N GLU A 209 0.80 -1.41 -57.74
CA GLU A 209 0.91 0.05 -57.47
C GLU A 209 -0.18 0.92 -58.15
N LYS A 210 -0.83 1.74 -57.29
CA LYS A 210 -1.53 3.01 -57.51
C LYS A 210 -3.06 3.07 -57.80
N ASP A 211 -3.68 3.76 -56.84
CA ASP A 211 -4.52 4.96 -56.98
C ASP A 211 -6.02 4.88 -57.27
N ALA A 212 -6.74 5.35 -56.24
CA ALA A 212 -7.64 6.51 -56.25
C ALA A 212 -9.16 6.31 -56.45
N PHE A 213 -9.88 7.08 -55.60
CA PHE A 213 -11.22 7.68 -55.79
C PHE A 213 -12.44 6.75 -55.68
N GLN A 214 -13.59 7.07 -55.04
CA GLN A 214 -14.09 8.28 -54.36
C GLN A 214 -15.45 7.97 -53.66
N ASN A 215 -15.60 8.34 -52.35
CA ASN A 215 -16.74 9.03 -51.67
C ASN A 215 -18.17 8.38 -51.62
N PRO A 216 -19.22 8.93 -50.93
CA PRO A 216 -19.35 9.78 -49.72
C PRO A 216 -20.39 9.28 -48.64
N ASP A 217 -20.55 10.09 -47.57
CA ASP A 217 -21.73 10.30 -46.68
C ASP A 217 -21.96 9.31 -45.51
N ARG A 218 -22.17 9.69 -44.22
CA ARG A 218 -22.22 10.93 -43.42
C ARG A 218 -22.32 10.55 -41.90
N PRO A 219 -22.46 11.44 -40.89
CA PRO A 219 -21.52 11.50 -39.75
C PRO A 219 -22.17 11.36 -38.35
N ALA A 220 -21.33 11.29 -37.30
CA ALA A 220 -21.49 12.06 -36.05
C ALA A 220 -20.30 11.80 -35.11
N SER A 221 -19.53 12.85 -34.82
CA SER A 221 -18.47 12.90 -33.81
C SER A 221 -18.90 13.85 -32.69
N THR A 222 -18.74 13.44 -31.43
CA THR A 222 -18.71 14.36 -30.29
C THR A 222 -17.53 14.03 -29.39
N LEU A 223 -16.63 15.01 -29.30
CA LEU A 223 -15.46 15.10 -28.42
C LEU A 223 -15.84 15.14 -26.93
N TYR A 224 -14.97 14.62 -26.06
CA TYR A 224 -14.80 15.13 -24.71
C TYR A 224 -13.31 15.29 -24.35
N ASN A 225 -13.08 16.38 -23.62
CA ASN A 225 -11.85 17.11 -23.37
C ASN A 225 -10.85 16.43 -22.42
N THR A 226 -9.58 16.72 -22.67
CA THR A 226 -8.45 16.74 -21.71
C THR A 226 -8.51 17.98 -20.82
N ALA A 227 -8.39 17.78 -19.52
CA ALA A 227 -8.26 18.82 -18.51
C ALA A 227 -6.79 19.23 -18.32
N VAL A 228 -6.59 20.55 -18.14
CA VAL A 228 -5.51 21.16 -17.34
C VAL A 228 -6.18 21.71 -16.09
#